data_AF-A0A2R7K0C3-F1
#
_entry.id   AF-A0A2R7K0C3-F1
#
_cell.length_a   1.000
_cell.length_b   1.000
_cell.length_c   1.000
_cell.angle_alpha   90.00
_cell.angle_beta   90.00
_cell.angle_gamma   90.00
#
_symmetry.space_group_name_H-M   'P 1'
#
loop_
_entity.id
_entity.type
_entity.pdbx_description
1 polymer ?
#
loop_
_entity_poly.entity_id
_entity_poly.type
_entity_poly.pdbx_seq_one_letter_code
_entity_poly.pdbx_strand_id
1 'polypeptide(L)'
;MIAKIGRGNNLYGALAYNQLKVEKENGQVLYTNKIIETPDGSYANSQLLRSFEPYLLANRKTEKPILHISLNPDPKDKVSD
;
A
#
# COMPACT_ATOMS: atom_id res chain seq x y z
N MET A 1 -5.40 -19.31 -2.15
CA MET A 1 -5.16 -17.85 -2.02
C MET A 1 -6.48 -17.09 -1.94
N ILE A 2 -6.61 -16.14 -1.02
CA ILE A 2 -7.80 -15.27 -0.90
C ILE A 2 -7.40 -13.82 -1.17
N ALA A 3 -8.14 -13.15 -2.05
CA ALA A 3 -8.02 -11.71 -2.27
C ALA A 3 -9.05 -10.95 -1.43
N LYS A 4 -8.59 -9.95 -0.67
CA LYS A 4 -9.44 -8.97 0.01
C LYS A 4 -9.33 -7.64 -0.72
N ILE A 5 -10.42 -7.23 -1.37
CA ILE A 5 -10.52 -5.99 -2.13
C ILE A 5 -11.43 -5.03 -1.36
N GLY A 6 -10.89 -3.90 -0.95
CA GLY A 6 -11.60 -2.88 -0.18
C GLY A 6 -11.57 -1.52 -0.86
N ARG A 7 -12.69 -0.80 -0.77
CA ARG A 7 -12.75 0.64 -1.06
C ARG A 7 -12.95 1.42 0.24
N GLY A 8 -12.19 2.50 0.42
CA GLY A 8 -12.25 3.28 1.64
C GLY A 8 -11.74 4.71 1.47
N ASN A 9 -11.68 5.42 2.59
CA ASN A 9 -11.18 6.79 2.71
C ASN A 9 -9.91 6.88 3.58
N ASN A 10 -9.51 5.79 4.23
CA ASN A 10 -8.36 5.76 5.14
C ASN A 10 -7.08 5.30 4.43
N LEU A 11 -6.46 6.19 3.66
CA LEU A 11 -5.16 5.94 3.02
C LEU A 11 -4.06 5.70 4.06
N TYR A 12 -3.98 6.56 5.08
CA TYR A 12 -2.95 6.48 6.11
C TYR A 12 -2.95 5.12 6.81
N GLY A 13 -4.13 4.61 7.19
CA GLY A 13 -4.26 3.30 7.82
C GLY A 13 -3.79 2.16 6.93
N ALA A 14 -4.02 2.23 5.61
CA ALA A 14 -3.53 1.22 4.67
C ALA A 14 -1.99 1.27 4.54
N LEU A 15 -1.39 2.46 4.48
CA LEU A 15 0.06 2.63 4.43
C LEU A 15 0.72 2.17 5.73
N ALA A 16 0.23 2.65 6.88
CA ALA A 16 0.76 2.30 8.20
C ALA A 16 0.68 0.81 8.51
N TYR A 17 -0.42 0.15 8.12
CA TYR A 17 -0.56 -1.30 8.27
C TYR A 17 0.53 -2.08 7.50
N ASN A 18 0.87 -1.65 6.28
CA ASN A 18 1.91 -2.31 5.50
C ASN A 18 3.32 -1.94 5.98
N GLN A 19 3.55 -0.69 6.38
CA GLN A 19 4.81 -0.26 6.97
C GLN A 19 5.16 -1.09 8.22
N LEU A 20 4.18 -1.36 9.09
CA LEU A 20 4.38 -2.22 10.26
C LEU A 20 4.81 -3.65 9.91
N LYS A 21 4.45 -4.16 8.72
CA LYS A 21 4.92 -5.48 8.26
C LYS A 21 6.37 -5.42 7.80
N VAL A 22 6.74 -4.36 7.09
CA VAL A 22 8.12 -4.12 6.65
C VAL A 22 9.05 -3.96 7.86
N GLU A 23 8.66 -3.12 8.82
CA GLU A 23 9.44 -2.88 10.05
C GLU A 23 9.60 -4.13 10.92
N LYS A 24 8.64 -5.05 10.88
CA LYS A 24 8.71 -6.34 11.59
C LYS A 24 9.38 -7.44 10.77
N GLU A 25 10.08 -7.10 9.68
CA GLU A 25 10.78 -8.03 8.78
C GLU A 25 9.86 -9.11 8.17
N ASN A 26 8.55 -8.86 8.15
CA ASN A 26 7.54 -9.76 7.59
C ASN A 26 7.06 -9.29 6.19
N GLY A 27 7.73 -8.31 5.61
CA GLY A 27 7.37 -7.75 4.31
C GLY A 27 8.50 -6.91 3.73
N GLN A 28 8.45 -6.73 2.41
CA GLN A 28 9.36 -5.88 1.67
C GLN A 28 8.56 -5.15 0.58
N VAL A 29 8.94 -3.90 0.30
CA VAL A 29 8.44 -3.19 -0.87
C VAL A 29 9.17 -3.71 -2.11
N LEU A 30 8.45 -4.41 -2.98
CA LEU A 30 9.02 -4.97 -4.21
C LEU A 30 8.93 -4.00 -5.40
N TYR A 31 7.90 -3.15 -5.39
CA TYR A 31 7.62 -2.24 -6.49
C TYR A 31 6.80 -1.03 -6.00
N THR A 32 7.11 0.13 -6.57
CA THR A 32 6.39 1.39 -6.40
C THR A 32 6.08 1.96 -7.77
N ASN A 33 4.97 2.70 -7.88
CA ASN A 33 4.60 3.37 -9.13
C ASN A 33 4.16 4.79 -8.84
N LYS A 34 4.85 5.77 -9.44
CA LYS A 34 4.60 7.21 -9.23
C LYS A 34 4.64 7.60 -7.75
N ILE A 35 5.51 6.94 -6.99
CA ILE A 35 5.83 7.28 -5.62
C ILE A 35 7.09 8.14 -5.64
N ILE A 36 7.22 9.04 -4.68
CA ILE A 36 8.48 9.75 -4.44
C ILE A 36 9.50 8.71 -3.97
N GLU A 37 10.56 8.48 -4.74
CA GLU A 37 11.59 7.48 -4.45
C GLU A 37 12.57 7.94 -3.36
N THR A 38 13.18 6.99 -2.66
CA THR A 38 14.32 7.23 -1.75
C THR A 38 15.60 6.58 -2.31
N PRO A 39 16.79 7.11 -1.99
CA PRO A 39 18.05 6.55 -2.47
C PRO A 39 18.30 5.10 -2.06
N ASP A 40 17.75 4.67 -0.92
CA ASP A 40 17.96 3.36 -0.32
C ASP A 40 16.74 2.43 -0.42
N GLY A 41 15.64 2.87 -1.05
CA GLY A 41 14.39 2.12 -1.12
C GLY A 41 13.66 1.99 0.22
N SER A 42 14.11 2.69 1.27
CA SER A 42 13.42 2.75 2.56
C SER A 42 12.38 3.86 2.52
N TYR A 43 11.12 3.53 2.77
CA TYR A 43 10.02 4.49 2.70
C TYR A 43 9.49 4.87 4.08
N ALA A 44 9.26 6.16 4.29
CA ALA A 44 8.49 6.66 5.42
C ALA A 44 7.02 6.85 5.03
N ASN A 45 6.09 6.58 5.95
CA ASN A 45 4.65 6.78 5.71
C ASN A 45 4.30 8.20 5.25
N SER A 46 4.97 9.22 5.76
CA SER A 46 4.74 10.63 5.38
C SER A 46 5.10 10.90 3.92
N GLN A 47 6.19 10.32 3.42
CA GLN A 47 6.62 10.41 2.03
C GLN A 47 5.68 9.65 1.09
N LEU A 48 5.27 8.44 1.49
CA LEU A 48 4.28 7.67 0.76
C LEU A 48 2.98 8.46 0.65
N LEU A 49 2.47 9.00 1.76
CA LEU A 49 1.23 9.78 1.80
C LEU A 49 1.29 10.98 0.86
N ARG A 50 2.40 11.73 0.86
CA ARG A 50 2.60 12.88 -0.03
C ARG A 50 2.48 12.51 -1.51
N SER A 51 2.94 11.32 -1.88
CA SER A 51 2.86 10.83 -3.27
C SER A 51 1.41 10.69 -3.76
N PHE A 52 0.44 10.51 -2.85
CA PHE A 52 -0.98 10.40 -3.19
C PHE A 52 -1.72 11.75 -3.22
N GLU A 53 -1.16 12.82 -2.65
CA GLU A 53 -1.85 14.12 -2.51
C GLU A 53 -2.42 14.66 -3.83
N PRO A 54 -1.69 14.66 -4.96
CA PRO A 54 -2.23 15.18 -6.23
C PRO A 54 -3.47 14.41 -6.70
N TYR A 55 -3.48 13.09 -6.48
CA TYR A 55 -4.58 12.22 -6.88
C TYR A 55 -5.80 12.39 -5.96
N LEU A 56 -5.57 12.57 -4.66
CA LEU A 56 -6.65 12.85 -3.71
C LEU A 56 -7.31 14.21 -4.01
N LEU A 57 -6.51 15.24 -4.31
CA LEU A 57 -7.01 16.56 -4.68
C LEU A 57 -7.83 16.52 -5.96
N ALA A 58 -7.34 15.82 -6.99
CA ALA A 58 -8.07 15.61 -8.24
C ALA A 58 -9.40 14.88 -8.04
N ASN A 59 -9.48 14.01 -7.02
CA ASN A 59 -10.64 13.17 -6.73
C ASN A 59 -11.44 13.62 -5.49
N ARG A 60 -11.37 14.90 -5.09
CA ARG A 60 -11.97 15.44 -3.85
C ARG A 60 -13.48 15.21 -3.66
N LYS A 61 -14.23 14.90 -4.73
CA LYS A 61 -15.68 14.59 -4.67
C LYS A 61 -15.96 13.09 -4.48
N THR A 62 -14.93 12.25 -4.49
CA THR A 62 -15.06 10.80 -4.31
C THR A 62 -15.05 10.48 -2.83
N GLU A 63 -16.14 9.89 -2.30
CA GLU A 63 -16.25 9.57 -0.88
C GLU A 63 -15.23 8.50 -0.41
N LYS A 64 -14.90 7.55 -1.30
CA LYS A 64 -13.99 6.44 -1.03
C LYS A 64 -12.92 6.36 -2.13
N PRO A 65 -11.95 7.29 -2.15
CA PRO A 65 -10.97 7.39 -3.25
C PRO A 65 -9.91 6.29 -3.21
N ILE A 66 -9.84 5.49 -2.15
CA ILE A 66 -8.79 4.50 -1.94
C ILE A 66 -9.29 3.12 -2.33
N LEU A 67 -8.55 2.46 -3.21
CA LEU A 67 -8.66 1.03 -3.50
C LEU A 67 -7.48 0.31 -2.84
N HIS A 68 -7.77 -0.59 -1.90
CA HIS A 68 -6.77 -1.41 -1.23
C HIS A 68 -7.03 -2.88 -1.55
N ILE A 69 -6.01 -3.56 -2.07
CA ILE A 69 -6.06 -4.97 -2.44
C ILE A 69 -4.99 -5.70 -1.64
N SER A 70 -5.41 -6.70 -0.88
CA SER A 70 -4.52 -7.59 -0.13
C SER A 70 -4.71 -9.01 -0.65
N LEU A 71 -3.63 -9.62 -1.11
CA LEU A 71 -3.59 -11.03 -1.47
C LEU A 71 -3.01 -11.80 -0.29
N ASN A 72 -3.74 -12.80 0.19
CA ASN A 72 -3.34 -13.65 1.29
C ASN A 72 -3.29 -15.10 0.77
N PRO A 73 -2.13 -15.57 0.29
CA PRO A 73 -1.94 -16.99 0.00
C PRO A 73 -2.15 -17.80 1.27
N ASP A 74 -2.72 -19.00 1.15
CA ASP A 74 -2.66 -19.96 2.24
C ASP A 74 -1.19 -20.39 2.38
N PRO A 75 -0.64 -20.54 3.59
CA PRO A 75 0.72 -21.04 3.77
C PRO A 75 1.00 -22.40 3.12
N LYS A 76 -0.05 -23.19 2.82
CA LYS A 76 0.04 -24.47 2.11
C LYS A 76 -0.02 -24.32 0.59
N ASP A 77 -0.37 -23.15 0.06
CA ASP A 77 -0.39 -22.90 -1.37
C ASP A 77 1.05 -22.98 -1.91
N LYS A 78 1.29 -23.92 -2.84
CA LYS A 78 2.54 -23.99 -3.61
C LYS A 78 2.37 -23.18 -4.88
N VAL A 79 2.73 -21.90 -4.82
CA VAL A 79 2.72 -21.00 -5.98
C VAL A 79 4.09 -21.01 -6.64
N SER A 80 4.12 -21.13 -7.97
CA SER A 80 5.30 -20.85 -8.78
C SER A 80 5.25 -19.41 -9.28
N ASP A 81 6.40 -18.89 -9.68
CA ASP A 81 6.51 -17.65 -10.45
C ASP A 81 5.82 -17.76 -11.82
#